data_AF-A0A915AZG8-F1
#
_entry.id   AF-A0A915AZG8-F1
#
_cell.length_a   1.000
_cell.length_b   1.000
_cell.length_c   1.000
_cell.angle_alpha   90.00
_cell.angle_beta   90.00
_cell.angle_gamma   90.00
#
_symmetry.space_group_name_H-M   'P 1'
#
loop_
_entity.id
_entity.type
_entity.pdbx_description
1 polymer ?
#
loop_
_entity_poly.entity_id
_entity_poly.type
_entity_poly.pdbx_seq_one_letter_code
_entity_poly.pdbx_strand_id
1 'polypeptide(L)'
;SSNEKISARISSISDTSNPIKKKIDALISGKLHNDQGFIKMMDYVAPMVGEIDIHTERRLMEQLEEREIEANREYLEAFGKVNDRVQNFVSLVRSLKAVCDDMAAKIQSNKAKTQDLLTRTAALQEEKKALERKQVLIGEFLRKYSLTAEEETALQGSSVDGTVDSKFFLALQRVRQIHEDSKQLLRTNGEHLAALEIMEEMAKKLELAYEVLYRSIQRECRLLNVDFLELKGVLVQSIAAMQDREVLFKYAIEEYTTARRNYIVRAYIDALTRGGGGGSPKPIELLSHDPLRYIGDMLAWIHQGMASERELLQTLLKLCRPEVLNEHCMAVLSHISEALCRPFKVRVEQALSTESNSVVLYRLSCLFVFYGETMA
;
A
#
# COMPACT_ATOMS: atom_id res chain seq x y z
N SER A 1 81.80 34.88 23.04
CA SER A 1 82.23 35.13 24.43
C SER A 1 83.47 34.28 24.66
N SER A 2 84.64 34.72 24.19
CA SER A 2 85.59 35.56 24.96
C SER A 2 86.21 34.72 26.09
N ASN A 3 87.31 33.99 25.86
CA ASN A 3 88.70 34.44 26.00
C ASN A 3 89.00 35.16 27.34
N GLU A 4 89.54 34.42 28.31
CA GLU A 4 90.41 34.88 29.40
C GLU A 4 91.20 33.67 29.94
N LYS A 5 92.47 33.69 30.31
CA LYS A 5 93.59 34.61 30.11
C LYS A 5 94.82 33.83 30.61
N ILE A 6 95.85 33.76 29.79
CA ILE A 6 97.23 33.47 30.18
C ILE A 6 97.81 34.78 30.75
N SER A 7 98.48 34.76 31.92
CA SER A 7 99.61 35.68 32.17
C SER A 7 100.42 35.37 33.44
N ALA A 8 101.74 35.29 33.23
CA ALA A 8 102.88 35.66 34.11
C ALA A 8 102.98 35.01 35.52
N ARG A 9 103.98 34.17 35.87
CA ARG A 9 105.44 34.11 35.63
C ARG A 9 106.25 35.24 36.31
N ILE A 10 107.33 34.80 36.99
CA ILE A 10 108.57 35.52 37.43
C ILE A 10 108.48 36.11 38.86
N SER A 11 109.43 35.97 39.80
CA SER A 11 110.71 35.24 40.01
C SER A 11 110.99 35.34 41.54
N SER A 12 111.77 34.47 42.19
CA SER A 12 113.25 34.56 42.18
C SER A 12 113.86 33.64 43.26
N ILE A 13 115.01 33.00 42.91
CA ILE A 13 116.21 32.66 43.73
C ILE A 13 115.99 31.67 44.90
N SER A 14 116.73 30.59 45.15
CA SER A 14 118.01 30.01 44.71
C SER A 14 118.00 28.50 45.01
N ASP A 15 118.98 27.79 44.44
CA ASP A 15 119.69 26.66 45.03
C ASP A 15 119.70 25.36 44.23
N THR A 16 120.92 25.11 43.76
CA THR A 16 121.48 23.95 43.09
C THR A 16 121.35 22.70 43.95
N SER A 17 120.19 22.04 43.88
CA SER A 17 120.01 20.68 44.43
C SER A 17 119.79 19.69 43.29
N ASN A 18 120.72 18.74 43.20
CA ASN A 18 120.87 17.71 42.17
C ASN A 18 119.53 17.15 41.64
N PRO A 19 119.31 17.10 40.31
CA PRO A 19 118.04 16.67 39.70
C PRO A 19 117.73 15.19 39.97
N ILE A 20 118.75 14.35 40.18
CA ILE A 20 118.60 12.94 40.56
C ILE A 20 118.14 12.82 42.01
N LYS A 21 118.66 13.65 42.93
CA LYS A 21 118.17 13.69 44.32
C LYS A 21 116.71 14.14 44.37
N LYS A 22 116.31 15.14 43.58
CA LYS A 22 114.89 15.54 43.49
C LYS A 22 113.99 14.44 42.91
N LYS A 23 114.45 13.68 41.91
CA LYS A 23 113.69 12.53 41.38
C LYS A 23 113.62 11.36 42.37
N ILE A 24 114.71 11.09 43.11
CA ILE A 24 114.75 10.06 44.15
C ILE A 24 113.88 10.46 45.34
N ASP A 25 113.96 11.70 45.80
CA ASP A 25 113.10 12.23 46.87
C ASP A 25 111.64 12.28 46.44
N ALA A 26 111.34 12.54 45.16
CA ALA A 26 109.98 12.44 44.60
C ALA A 26 109.48 10.99 44.50
N LEU A 27 110.34 10.04 44.13
CA LEU A 27 110.05 8.60 44.08
C LEU A 27 109.89 7.98 45.48
N ILE A 28 110.59 8.49 46.48
CA ILE A 28 110.50 8.03 47.87
C ILE A 28 109.33 8.72 48.62
N SER A 29 109.01 9.98 48.30
CA SER A 29 107.86 10.69 48.88
C SER A 29 106.53 10.30 48.24
N GLY A 30 106.53 9.89 46.97
CA GLY A 30 105.43 9.16 46.36
C GLY A 30 105.40 7.76 46.94
N LYS A 31 104.62 7.53 47.99
CA LYS A 31 104.39 6.21 48.61
C LYS A 31 103.79 5.21 47.60
N LEU A 32 104.60 4.74 46.65
CA LEU A 32 104.22 3.81 45.58
C LEU A 32 103.74 2.47 46.14
N HIS A 33 104.16 2.11 47.36
CA HIS A 33 103.68 0.93 48.08
C HIS A 33 102.23 1.03 48.58
N ASN A 34 101.63 2.23 48.63
CA ASN A 34 100.23 2.44 49.01
C ASN A 34 99.31 2.74 47.81
N ASP A 35 99.89 2.90 46.62
CA ASP A 35 99.12 3.18 45.43
C ASP A 35 98.56 1.86 44.89
N GLN A 36 97.26 1.61 45.11
CA GLN A 36 96.57 0.43 44.61
C GLN A 36 96.72 0.26 43.09
N GLY A 37 96.88 1.36 42.34
CA GLY A 37 97.14 1.31 40.91
C GLY A 37 98.52 0.74 40.61
N PHE A 38 99.54 1.18 41.35
CA PHE A 38 100.91 0.67 41.24
C PHE A 38 101.02 -0.78 41.68
N ILE A 39 100.35 -1.19 42.77
CA ILE A 39 100.35 -2.58 43.25
C ILE A 39 99.68 -3.50 42.23
N LYS A 40 98.53 -3.12 41.67
CA LYS A 40 97.86 -3.91 40.62
C LYS A 40 98.70 -4.00 39.35
N MET A 41 99.38 -2.91 38.98
CA MET A 41 100.35 -2.92 37.88
C MET A 41 101.55 -3.82 38.19
N MET A 42 102.07 -3.79 39.42
CA MET A 42 103.16 -4.67 39.85
C MET A 42 102.72 -6.13 39.89
N ASP A 43 101.54 -6.46 40.41
CA ASP A 43 101.00 -7.83 40.37
C ASP A 43 100.75 -8.31 38.93
N TYR A 44 100.43 -7.37 38.03
CA TYR A 44 100.25 -7.65 36.61
C TYR A 44 101.59 -7.90 35.89
N VAL A 45 102.62 -7.10 36.20
CA VAL A 45 103.93 -7.12 35.53
C VAL A 45 104.93 -8.10 36.19
N ALA A 46 104.84 -8.34 37.50
CA ALA A 46 105.78 -9.19 38.25
C ALA A 46 105.85 -10.64 37.75
N PRO A 47 104.75 -11.29 37.33
CA PRO A 47 104.83 -12.62 36.71
C PRO A 47 105.52 -12.61 35.34
N MET A 48 105.62 -11.46 34.68
CA MET A 48 106.23 -11.28 33.34
C MET A 48 107.75 -11.04 33.42
N VAL A 49 108.24 -10.64 34.60
CA VAL A 49 109.67 -10.49 34.87
C VAL A 49 110.22 -11.81 35.38
N GLY A 50 110.63 -12.68 34.45
CA GLY A 50 111.53 -13.81 34.76
C GLY A 50 112.95 -13.35 35.09
N GLU A 51 113.95 -14.20 34.86
CA GLU A 51 115.36 -13.83 35.04
C GLU A 51 115.73 -12.58 34.22
N ILE A 52 116.51 -11.69 34.85
CA ILE A 52 116.87 -10.39 34.32
C ILE A 52 118.08 -10.54 33.38
N ASP A 53 117.85 -10.36 32.08
CA ASP A 53 118.84 -10.37 31.00
C ASP A 53 118.68 -9.12 30.10
N ILE A 54 119.64 -8.85 29.21
CA ILE A 54 119.69 -7.67 28.32
C ILE A 54 118.45 -7.54 27.41
N HIS A 55 117.71 -8.64 27.18
CA HIS A 55 116.50 -8.68 26.37
C HIS A 55 115.18 -8.58 27.16
N THR A 56 115.21 -8.34 28.48
CA THR A 56 114.00 -8.32 29.32
C THR A 56 113.01 -7.24 28.95
N GLU A 57 113.47 -6.02 28.64
CA GLU A 57 112.60 -4.90 28.31
C GLU A 57 111.83 -5.17 27.01
N ARG A 58 112.51 -5.71 25.99
CA ARG A 58 111.89 -6.10 24.73
C ARG A 58 110.92 -7.27 24.90
N ARG A 59 111.30 -8.29 25.68
CA ARG A 59 110.43 -9.44 25.98
C ARG A 59 109.18 -9.03 26.75
N LEU A 60 109.32 -8.10 27.69
CA LEU A 60 108.21 -7.61 28.51
C LEU A 60 107.28 -6.71 27.67
N MET A 61 107.82 -5.88 26.77
CA MET A 61 107.01 -5.15 25.80
C MET A 61 106.30 -6.09 24.81
N GLU A 62 106.98 -7.09 24.25
CA GLU A 62 106.35 -8.08 23.37
C GLU A 62 105.24 -8.86 24.09
N GLN A 63 105.45 -9.28 25.34
CA GLN A 63 104.43 -9.95 26.16
C GLN A 63 103.28 -9.02 26.59
N LEU A 64 103.58 -7.75 26.87
CA LEU A 64 102.57 -6.76 27.23
C LEU A 64 101.71 -6.40 26.03
N GLU A 65 102.32 -6.17 24.86
CA GLU A 65 101.63 -5.96 23.58
C GLU A 65 100.78 -7.18 23.20
N GLU A 66 101.32 -8.41 23.36
CA GLU A 66 100.56 -9.63 23.07
C GLU A 66 99.34 -9.78 23.99
N ARG A 67 99.47 -9.47 25.30
CA ARG A 67 98.32 -9.48 26.22
C ARG A 67 97.37 -8.30 26.04
N GLU A 68 97.86 -7.14 25.61
CA GLU A 68 97.00 -5.99 25.25
C GLU A 68 96.19 -6.30 24.00
N ILE A 69 96.80 -6.93 23.00
CA ILE A 69 96.11 -7.44 21.81
C ILE A 69 95.09 -8.49 22.22
N GLU A 70 95.44 -9.44 23.10
CA GLU A 70 94.51 -10.48 23.56
C GLU A 70 93.33 -9.87 24.35
N ALA A 71 93.59 -8.93 25.27
CA ALA A 71 92.55 -8.25 26.03
C ALA A 71 91.63 -7.39 25.13
N ASN A 72 92.20 -6.70 24.14
CA ASN A 72 91.43 -5.96 23.14
C ASN A 72 90.62 -6.90 22.25
N ARG A 73 91.13 -8.10 21.96
CA ARG A 73 90.44 -9.13 21.18
C ARG A 73 89.28 -9.74 21.95
N GLU A 74 89.50 -10.08 23.23
CA GLU A 74 88.45 -10.53 24.15
C GLU A 74 87.37 -9.45 24.32
N TYR A 75 87.77 -8.18 24.46
CA TYR A 75 86.85 -7.05 24.53
C TYR A 75 86.05 -6.88 23.23
N LEU A 76 86.70 -6.94 22.06
CA LEU A 76 86.03 -6.87 20.76
C LEU A 76 85.08 -8.04 20.55
N GLU A 77 85.42 -9.24 21.01
CA GLU A 77 84.54 -10.41 20.91
C GLU A 77 83.32 -10.27 21.83
N ALA A 78 83.53 -9.83 23.08
CA ALA A 78 82.45 -9.55 24.02
C ALA A 78 81.55 -8.39 23.56
N PHE A 79 82.15 -7.32 23.05
CA PHE A 79 81.43 -6.16 22.53
C PHE A 79 80.72 -6.49 21.20
N GLY A 80 81.30 -7.36 20.37
CA GLY A 80 80.65 -7.91 19.18
C GLY A 80 79.35 -8.63 19.53
N LYS A 81 79.37 -9.50 20.54
CA LYS A 81 78.16 -10.19 21.05
C LYS A 81 77.08 -9.21 21.54
N VAL A 82 77.49 -8.10 22.18
CA VAL A 82 76.56 -7.05 22.62
C VAL A 82 76.02 -6.26 21.44
N ASN A 83 76.87 -5.88 20.49
CA ASN A 83 76.48 -5.17 19.28
C ASN A 83 75.50 -6.00 18.43
N ASP A 84 75.72 -7.30 18.30
CA ASP A 84 74.80 -8.20 17.60
C ASP A 84 73.43 -8.24 18.29
N ARG A 85 73.40 -8.30 19.63
CA ARG A 85 72.14 -8.21 20.39
C ARG A 85 71.43 -6.87 20.20
N VAL A 86 72.17 -5.77 20.16
CA VAL A 86 71.62 -4.44 19.91
C VAL A 86 71.10 -4.31 18.48
N GLN A 87 71.82 -4.80 17.48
CA GLN A 87 71.37 -4.82 16.09
C GLN A 87 70.13 -5.69 15.90
N ASN A 88 70.08 -6.85 16.57
CA ASN A 88 68.91 -7.71 16.59
C ASN A 88 67.72 -7.05 17.29
N PHE A 89 67.94 -6.31 18.38
CA PHE A 89 66.88 -5.55 19.02
C PHE A 89 66.37 -4.42 18.12
N VAL A 90 67.27 -3.68 17.48
CA VAL A 90 66.92 -2.60 16.55
C VAL A 90 66.16 -3.15 15.34
N SER A 91 66.53 -4.31 14.80
CA SER A 91 65.79 -4.95 13.71
C SER A 91 64.40 -5.41 14.15
N LEU A 92 64.27 -5.94 15.37
CA LEU A 92 62.98 -6.29 15.97
C LEU A 92 62.07 -5.07 16.17
N VAL A 93 62.63 -3.95 16.65
CA VAL A 93 61.89 -2.70 16.84
C VAL A 93 61.43 -2.12 15.51
N ARG A 94 62.26 -2.19 14.46
CA ARG A 94 61.85 -1.78 13.11
C ARG A 94 60.75 -2.69 12.55
N SER A 95 60.84 -4.00 12.77
CA SER A 95 59.79 -4.91 12.31
C SER A 95 58.48 -4.67 13.05
N LEU A 96 58.53 -4.44 14.37
CA LEU A 96 57.37 -4.08 15.17
C LEU A 96 56.74 -2.78 14.69
N LYS A 97 57.56 -1.74 14.42
CA LYS A 97 57.06 -0.47 13.88
C LYS A 97 56.39 -0.66 12.53
N ALA A 98 56.99 -1.44 11.63
CA ALA A 98 56.38 -1.75 10.32
C ALA A 98 55.03 -2.47 10.47
N VAL A 99 54.93 -3.43 11.39
CA VAL A 99 53.66 -4.13 11.69
C VAL A 99 52.63 -3.17 12.30
N CYS A 100 53.02 -2.28 13.21
CA CYS A 100 52.12 -1.28 13.78
C CYS A 100 51.63 -0.28 12.73
N ASP A 101 52.50 0.18 11.84
CA ASP A 101 52.15 1.11 10.76
C ASP A 101 51.22 0.44 9.73
N ASP A 102 51.47 -0.83 9.37
CA ASP A 102 50.59 -1.61 8.50
C ASP A 102 49.22 -1.89 9.16
N MET A 103 49.21 -2.19 10.46
CA MET A 103 47.97 -2.35 11.22
C MET A 103 47.18 -1.04 11.31
N ALA A 104 47.86 0.08 11.55
CA ALA A 104 47.24 1.40 11.54
C ALA A 104 46.64 1.75 10.17
N ALA A 105 47.38 1.48 9.09
CA ALA A 105 46.90 1.69 7.71
C ALA A 105 45.66 0.82 7.41
N LYS A 106 45.68 -0.46 7.81
CA LYS A 106 44.53 -1.37 7.68
C LYS A 106 43.32 -0.90 8.48
N ILE A 107 43.51 -0.45 9.71
CA ILE A 107 42.42 0.11 10.55
C ILE A 107 41.85 1.36 9.90
N GLN A 108 42.69 2.28 9.42
CA GLN A 108 42.26 3.50 8.74
C GLN A 108 41.45 3.19 7.47
N SER A 109 41.94 2.26 6.65
CA SER A 109 41.27 1.81 5.43
C SER A 109 39.92 1.13 5.74
N ASN A 110 39.89 0.27 6.76
CA ASN A 110 38.65 -0.41 7.17
C ASN A 110 37.64 0.59 7.75
N LYS A 111 38.09 1.58 8.52
CA LYS A 111 37.23 2.67 9.00
C LYS A 111 36.61 3.46 7.85
N ALA A 112 37.39 3.81 6.84
CA ALA A 112 36.89 4.50 5.64
C ALA A 112 35.88 3.64 4.87
N LYS A 113 36.18 2.35 4.64
CA LYS A 113 35.25 1.41 4.00
C LYS A 113 33.97 1.21 4.81
N THR A 114 34.08 1.10 6.13
CA THR A 114 32.93 0.96 7.03
C THR A 114 32.08 2.22 7.01
N GLN A 115 32.69 3.41 6.96
CA GLN A 115 31.96 4.67 6.83
C GLN A 115 31.22 4.76 5.49
N ASP A 116 31.84 4.37 4.37
CA ASP A 116 31.19 4.31 3.06
C ASP A 116 30.04 3.28 3.02
N LEU A 117 30.21 2.13 3.69
CA LEU A 117 29.12 1.17 3.86
C LEU A 117 27.99 1.77 4.69
N LEU A 118 28.28 2.43 5.81
CA LEU A 118 27.27 3.07 6.66
C LEU A 118 26.48 4.16 5.93
N THR A 119 27.13 4.99 5.11
CA THR A 119 26.44 6.02 4.32
C THR A 119 25.56 5.40 3.25
N ARG A 120 26.04 4.36 2.54
CA ARG A 120 25.22 3.61 1.57
C ARG A 120 24.05 2.90 2.23
N THR A 121 24.25 2.27 3.39
CA THR A 121 23.17 1.63 4.15
C THR A 121 22.13 2.66 4.61
N ALA A 122 22.56 3.84 5.09
CA ALA A 122 21.63 4.91 5.46
C ALA A 122 20.81 5.42 4.26
N ALA A 123 21.45 5.60 3.10
CA ALA A 123 20.77 6.02 1.87
C ALA A 123 19.73 4.97 1.41
N LEU A 124 20.11 3.69 1.36
CA LEU A 124 19.20 2.59 1.03
C LEU A 124 18.04 2.47 2.02
N GLN A 125 18.29 2.75 3.30
CA GLN A 125 17.25 2.67 4.33
C GLN A 125 16.24 3.82 4.23
N GLU A 126 16.66 5.01 3.80
CA GLU A 126 15.75 6.12 3.52
C GLU A 126 14.95 5.87 2.23
N GLU A 127 15.59 5.34 1.19
CA GLU A 127 14.91 4.93 -0.04
C GLU A 127 13.87 3.83 0.23
N LYS A 128 14.22 2.83 1.04
CA LYS A 128 13.28 1.80 1.51
C LYS A 128 12.06 2.41 2.19
N LYS A 129 12.25 3.34 3.13
CA LYS A 129 11.13 4.03 3.80
C LYS A 129 10.27 4.82 2.82
N ALA A 130 10.88 5.50 1.85
CA ALA A 130 10.16 6.23 0.82
C ALA A 130 9.31 5.29 -0.06
N LEU A 131 9.87 4.13 -0.45
CA LEU A 131 9.16 3.09 -1.19
C LEU A 131 8.02 2.48 -0.37
N GLU A 132 8.23 2.19 0.90
CA GLU A 132 7.19 1.66 1.81
C GLU A 132 6.01 2.65 1.93
N ARG A 133 6.29 3.95 2.10
CA ARG A 133 5.23 4.98 2.11
C ARG A 133 4.45 5.02 0.79
N LYS A 134 5.16 4.96 -0.36
CA LYS A 134 4.53 4.91 -1.68
C LYS A 134 3.67 3.66 -1.85
N GLN A 135 4.14 2.51 -1.38
CA GLN A 135 3.38 1.26 -1.42
C GLN A 135 2.08 1.35 -0.62
N VAL A 136 2.11 1.93 0.58
CA VAL A 136 0.90 2.15 1.39
C VAL A 136 -0.09 3.06 0.65
N LEU A 137 0.37 4.18 0.09
CA LEU A 137 -0.48 5.10 -0.66
C LEU A 137 -1.10 4.45 -1.90
N ILE A 138 -0.32 3.66 -2.65
CA ILE A 138 -0.83 2.91 -3.81
C ILE A 138 -1.84 1.85 -3.36
N GLY A 139 -1.58 1.15 -2.25
CA GLY A 139 -2.50 0.17 -1.68
C GLY A 139 -3.84 0.79 -1.26
N GLU A 140 -3.81 1.96 -0.62
CA GLU A 140 -5.01 2.72 -0.29
C GLU A 140 -5.76 3.20 -1.55
N PHE A 141 -5.03 3.67 -2.56
CA PHE A 141 -5.59 4.10 -3.84
C PHE A 141 -6.28 2.94 -4.56
N LEU A 142 -5.61 1.80 -4.72
CA LEU A 142 -6.19 0.61 -5.36
C LEU A 142 -7.40 0.09 -4.60
N ARG A 143 -7.36 0.05 -3.27
CA ARG A 143 -8.55 -0.35 -2.48
C ARG A 143 -9.73 0.59 -2.69
N LYS A 144 -9.46 1.89 -2.90
CA LYS A 144 -10.51 2.88 -3.12
C LYS A 144 -11.09 2.83 -4.53
N TYR A 145 -10.27 2.58 -5.55
CA TYR A 145 -10.68 2.69 -6.96
C TYR A 145 -10.77 1.36 -7.73
N SER A 146 -10.37 0.24 -7.13
CA SER A 146 -10.54 -1.10 -7.70
C SER A 146 -11.72 -1.81 -7.04
N LEU A 147 -12.37 -2.67 -7.83
CA LEU A 147 -13.38 -3.60 -7.35
C LEU A 147 -12.72 -4.89 -6.87
N THR A 148 -13.33 -5.53 -5.87
CA THR A 148 -12.96 -6.88 -5.45
C THR A 148 -13.54 -7.91 -6.43
N ALA A 149 -12.90 -9.08 -6.55
CA ALA A 149 -13.40 -10.16 -7.41
C ALA A 149 -14.83 -10.62 -7.02
N GLU A 150 -15.19 -10.49 -5.73
CA GLU A 150 -16.56 -10.75 -5.25
C GLU A 150 -17.56 -9.73 -5.76
N GLU A 151 -17.19 -8.44 -5.81
CA GLU A 151 -18.05 -7.39 -6.37
C GLU A 151 -18.20 -7.55 -7.89
N GLU A 152 -17.13 -7.92 -8.60
CA GLU A 152 -17.20 -8.17 -10.04
C GLU A 152 -18.07 -9.38 -10.40
N THR A 153 -17.95 -10.47 -9.65
CA THR A 153 -18.83 -11.65 -9.83
C THR A 153 -20.27 -11.32 -9.45
N ALA A 154 -20.49 -10.51 -8.41
CA ALA A 154 -21.82 -10.03 -8.06
C ALA A 154 -22.45 -9.19 -9.18
N LEU A 155 -21.69 -8.33 -9.88
CA LEU A 155 -22.18 -7.50 -10.99
C LEU A 155 -22.58 -8.29 -12.24
N GLN A 156 -21.99 -9.46 -12.46
CA GLN A 156 -22.36 -10.33 -13.58
C GLN A 156 -23.75 -10.96 -13.39
N GLY A 157 -24.27 -10.97 -12.15
CA GLY A 157 -25.51 -11.63 -11.80
C GLY A 157 -25.41 -13.16 -11.91
N SER A 158 -26.52 -13.85 -11.66
CA SER A 158 -26.56 -15.31 -11.86
C SER A 158 -26.37 -15.67 -13.34
N SER A 159 -25.42 -16.55 -13.65
CA SER A 159 -25.08 -16.96 -15.03
C SER A 159 -26.20 -17.72 -15.74
N VAL A 160 -27.15 -18.27 -15.00
CA VAL A 160 -28.28 -19.06 -15.54
C VAL A 160 -29.53 -18.20 -15.65
N ASP A 161 -29.82 -17.44 -14.60
CA ASP A 161 -31.11 -16.77 -14.43
C ASP A 161 -31.02 -15.26 -14.26
N GLY A 162 -29.85 -14.64 -14.42
CA GLY A 162 -29.59 -13.19 -14.24
C GLY A 162 -30.38 -12.55 -13.09
N THR A 163 -30.62 -13.33 -12.04
CA THR A 163 -31.31 -12.92 -10.84
C THR A 163 -30.37 -11.99 -10.09
N VAL A 164 -30.96 -10.94 -9.55
CA VAL A 164 -30.25 -9.85 -8.91
C VAL A 164 -30.48 -9.98 -7.42
N ASP A 165 -29.40 -10.12 -6.67
CA ASP A 165 -29.44 -10.22 -5.20
C ASP A 165 -29.07 -8.89 -4.55
N SER A 166 -29.28 -8.78 -3.23
CA SER A 166 -28.84 -7.60 -2.46
C SER A 166 -27.35 -7.28 -2.64
N LYS A 167 -26.50 -8.30 -2.87
CA LYS A 167 -25.07 -8.12 -3.13
C LYS A 167 -24.80 -7.38 -4.44
N PHE A 168 -25.62 -7.60 -5.48
CA PHE A 168 -25.50 -6.87 -6.75
C PHE A 168 -25.76 -5.38 -6.54
N PHE A 169 -26.79 -5.01 -5.78
CA PHE A 169 -27.09 -3.60 -5.52
C PHE A 169 -25.98 -2.89 -4.75
N LEU A 170 -25.36 -3.58 -3.78
CA LEU A 170 -24.19 -3.06 -3.06
C LEU A 170 -23.00 -2.86 -4.01
N ALA A 171 -22.72 -3.84 -4.88
CA ALA A 171 -21.66 -3.72 -5.88
C ALA A 171 -21.96 -2.60 -6.89
N LEU A 172 -23.20 -2.47 -7.36
CA LEU A 172 -23.62 -1.40 -8.27
C LEU A 172 -23.45 -0.01 -7.62
N GLN A 173 -23.83 0.14 -6.36
CA GLN A 173 -23.62 1.38 -5.60
C GLN A 173 -22.13 1.68 -5.46
N ARG A 174 -21.31 0.66 -5.19
CA ARG A 174 -19.85 0.80 -5.12
C ARG A 174 -19.26 1.28 -6.44
N VAL A 175 -19.63 0.68 -7.57
CA VAL A 175 -19.15 1.10 -8.90
C VAL A 175 -19.53 2.55 -9.18
N ARG A 176 -20.77 2.96 -8.88
CA ARG A 176 -21.23 4.35 -9.04
C ARG A 176 -20.40 5.31 -8.19
N GLN A 177 -20.12 4.94 -6.94
CA GLN A 177 -19.30 5.74 -6.05
C GLN A 177 -17.87 5.88 -6.58
N ILE A 178 -17.25 4.79 -7.07
CA ILE A 178 -15.92 4.84 -7.69
C ILE A 178 -15.93 5.76 -8.91
N HIS A 179 -16.96 5.65 -9.76
CA HIS A 179 -17.10 6.47 -10.96
C HIS A 179 -17.28 7.97 -10.65
N GLU A 180 -18.04 8.32 -9.61
CA GLU A 180 -18.19 9.72 -9.19
C GLU A 180 -16.92 10.23 -8.49
N ASP A 181 -16.27 9.41 -7.66
CA ASP A 181 -14.98 9.74 -7.03
C ASP A 181 -13.89 9.97 -8.09
N SER A 182 -13.83 9.15 -9.15
CA SER A 182 -12.88 9.35 -10.27
C SER A 182 -13.18 10.62 -11.06
N LYS A 183 -14.47 10.95 -11.22
CA LYS A 183 -14.89 12.21 -11.86
C LYS A 183 -14.54 13.43 -11.02
N GLN A 184 -14.66 13.35 -9.69
CA GLN A 184 -14.21 14.41 -8.78
C GLN A 184 -12.69 14.56 -8.81
N LEU A 185 -11.94 13.45 -8.79
CA LEU A 185 -10.48 13.48 -8.96
C LEU A 185 -10.06 14.19 -10.26
N LEU A 186 -10.74 13.92 -11.37
CA LEU A 186 -10.49 14.58 -12.65
C LEU A 186 -10.72 16.09 -12.59
N ARG A 187 -11.76 16.53 -11.86
CA ARG A 187 -12.10 17.95 -11.69
C ARG A 187 -11.09 18.70 -10.81
N THR A 188 -10.59 18.07 -9.75
CA THR A 188 -9.70 18.74 -8.78
C THR A 188 -8.24 18.77 -9.24
N ASN A 189 -7.76 17.68 -9.87
CA ASN A 189 -6.32 17.50 -10.10
C ASN A 189 -5.90 17.50 -11.57
N GLY A 190 -6.81 17.71 -12.52
CA GLY A 190 -6.52 17.95 -13.93
C GLY A 190 -5.42 17.05 -14.51
N GLU A 191 -5.81 15.91 -15.08
CA GLU A 191 -4.97 14.98 -15.86
C GLU A 191 -4.25 13.86 -15.09
N HIS A 192 -5.01 13.05 -14.34
CA HIS A 192 -4.57 11.67 -14.07
C HIS A 192 -5.12 10.74 -15.15
N LEU A 193 -4.25 10.28 -16.07
CA LEU A 193 -4.58 9.23 -17.05
C LEU A 193 -5.21 8.00 -16.38
N ALA A 194 -4.69 7.60 -15.22
CA ALA A 194 -5.26 6.52 -14.40
C ALA A 194 -6.71 6.80 -13.96
N ALA A 195 -7.08 8.06 -13.67
CA ALA A 195 -8.45 8.40 -13.29
C ALA A 195 -9.40 8.32 -14.49
N LEU A 196 -8.92 8.64 -15.71
CA LEU A 196 -9.69 8.43 -16.94
C LEU A 196 -9.88 6.94 -17.24
N GLU A 197 -8.83 6.14 -17.15
CA GLU A 197 -8.88 4.68 -17.37
C GLU A 197 -9.86 4.01 -16.40
N ILE A 198 -9.77 4.34 -15.11
CA ILE A 198 -10.68 3.81 -14.08
C ILE A 198 -12.11 4.26 -14.37
N MET A 199 -12.32 5.52 -14.74
CA MET A 199 -13.66 6.01 -15.07
C MET A 199 -14.27 5.27 -16.28
N GLU A 200 -13.48 5.04 -17.34
CA GLU A 200 -13.91 4.29 -18.52
C GLU A 200 -14.21 2.82 -18.19
N GLU A 201 -13.36 2.18 -17.39
CA GLU A 201 -13.57 0.80 -16.92
C GLU A 201 -14.86 0.69 -16.08
N MET A 202 -15.06 1.62 -15.14
CA MET A 202 -16.27 1.64 -14.32
C MET A 202 -17.52 1.95 -15.15
N ALA A 203 -17.42 2.82 -16.16
CA ALA A 203 -18.52 3.09 -17.09
C ALA A 203 -18.94 1.83 -17.86
N LYS A 204 -17.98 1.07 -18.39
CA LYS A 204 -18.23 -0.23 -19.06
C LYS A 204 -18.89 -1.23 -18.10
N LYS A 205 -18.40 -1.31 -16.86
CA LYS A 205 -18.99 -2.18 -15.82
C LYS A 205 -20.42 -1.75 -15.46
N LEU A 206 -20.70 -0.45 -15.40
CA LEU A 206 -22.05 0.07 -15.18
C LEU A 206 -23.00 -0.31 -16.32
N GLU A 207 -22.58 -0.16 -17.58
CA GLU A 207 -23.38 -0.55 -18.74
C GLU A 207 -23.77 -2.03 -18.69
N LEU A 208 -22.80 -2.92 -18.47
CA LEU A 208 -23.05 -4.36 -18.31
C LEU A 208 -24.00 -4.64 -17.14
N ALA A 209 -23.82 -3.97 -16.01
CA ALA A 209 -24.69 -4.15 -14.85
C ALA A 209 -26.13 -3.69 -15.15
N TYR A 210 -26.33 -2.57 -15.87
CA TYR A 210 -27.66 -2.14 -16.28
C TYR A 210 -28.31 -3.11 -17.28
N GLU A 211 -27.55 -3.73 -18.18
CA GLU A 211 -28.10 -4.77 -19.06
C GLU A 211 -28.61 -5.98 -18.27
N VAL A 212 -27.83 -6.45 -17.28
CA VAL A 212 -28.24 -7.55 -16.40
C VAL A 212 -29.49 -7.16 -15.60
N LEU A 213 -29.51 -5.94 -15.06
CA LEU A 213 -30.66 -5.42 -14.31
C LEU A 213 -31.92 -5.33 -15.17
N TYR A 214 -31.79 -4.85 -16.41
CA TYR A 214 -32.90 -4.76 -17.35
C TYR A 214 -33.44 -6.14 -17.73
N ARG A 215 -32.58 -7.13 -17.99
CA ARG A 215 -33.00 -8.53 -18.23
C ARG A 215 -33.70 -9.14 -17.02
N SER A 216 -33.25 -8.80 -15.80
CA SER A 216 -33.91 -9.21 -14.57
C SER A 216 -35.32 -8.63 -14.48
N ILE A 217 -35.47 -7.32 -14.71
CA ILE A 217 -36.76 -6.63 -14.70
C ILE A 217 -37.71 -7.20 -15.77
N GLN A 218 -37.25 -7.39 -17.00
CA GLN A 218 -38.10 -7.97 -18.05
C GLN A 218 -38.68 -9.33 -17.64
N ARG A 219 -37.90 -10.18 -16.96
CA ARG A 219 -38.39 -11.47 -16.48
C ARG A 219 -39.36 -11.35 -15.34
N GLU A 220 -39.02 -10.55 -14.33
CA GLU A 220 -39.94 -10.31 -13.21
C GLU A 220 -41.25 -9.69 -13.71
N CYS A 221 -41.19 -8.78 -14.69
CA CYS A 221 -42.36 -8.22 -15.36
C CYS A 221 -43.20 -9.28 -16.08
N ARG A 222 -42.59 -10.26 -16.77
CA ARG A 222 -43.33 -11.37 -17.38
C ARG A 222 -44.06 -12.24 -16.37
N LEU A 223 -43.55 -12.35 -15.14
CA LEU A 223 -44.19 -13.07 -14.05
C LEU A 223 -45.37 -12.29 -13.44
N LEU A 224 -45.52 -10.99 -13.74
CA LEU A 224 -46.63 -10.16 -13.25
C LEU A 224 -48.00 -10.50 -13.89
N ASN A 225 -48.13 -11.62 -14.57
CA ASN A 225 -49.32 -12.03 -15.31
C ASN A 225 -50.20 -13.03 -14.55
N VAL A 226 -50.19 -12.97 -13.21
CA VAL A 226 -50.85 -13.95 -12.33
C VAL A 226 -51.71 -13.24 -11.28
N ASP A 227 -52.83 -13.86 -10.89
CA ASP A 227 -53.89 -13.29 -10.05
C ASP A 227 -53.48 -12.96 -8.60
N PHE A 228 -52.42 -13.59 -8.08
CA PHE A 228 -51.87 -13.35 -6.74
C PHE A 228 -50.47 -12.77 -6.87
N LEU A 229 -50.42 -11.44 -6.93
CA LEU A 229 -49.18 -10.72 -7.15
C LEU A 229 -48.61 -10.14 -5.85
N GLU A 230 -47.56 -10.76 -5.31
CA GLU A 230 -46.66 -10.08 -4.38
C GLU A 230 -45.46 -9.54 -5.14
N LEU A 231 -45.34 -8.21 -5.19
CA LEU A 231 -44.19 -7.56 -5.80
C LEU A 231 -42.92 -7.91 -4.99
N LYS A 232 -41.99 -8.63 -5.62
CA LYS A 232 -40.69 -8.91 -5.01
C LYS A 232 -39.95 -7.61 -4.75
N GLY A 233 -39.37 -7.47 -3.55
CA GLY A 233 -38.57 -6.28 -3.19
C GLY A 233 -37.40 -6.02 -4.15
N VAL A 234 -36.85 -7.06 -4.77
CA VAL A 234 -35.81 -6.95 -5.81
C VAL A 234 -36.30 -6.14 -7.01
N LEU A 235 -37.53 -6.35 -7.50
CA LEU A 235 -38.06 -5.60 -8.65
C LEU A 235 -38.19 -4.10 -8.33
N VAL A 236 -38.69 -3.77 -7.14
CA VAL A 236 -38.82 -2.39 -6.66
C VAL A 236 -37.46 -1.71 -6.58
N GLN A 237 -36.45 -2.40 -6.02
CA GLN A 237 -35.08 -1.91 -5.95
C GLN A 237 -34.44 -1.75 -7.33
N SER A 238 -34.68 -2.69 -8.25
CA SER A 238 -34.17 -2.65 -9.62
C SER A 238 -34.70 -1.45 -10.40
N ILE A 239 -36.01 -1.18 -10.32
CA ILE A 239 -36.61 -0.02 -10.99
C ILE A 239 -36.11 1.30 -10.39
N ALA A 240 -35.98 1.38 -9.06
CA ALA A 240 -35.42 2.55 -8.40
C ALA A 240 -33.96 2.81 -8.79
N ALA A 241 -33.14 1.76 -8.90
CA ALA A 241 -31.76 1.89 -9.34
C ALA A 241 -31.65 2.44 -10.77
N MET A 242 -32.57 2.12 -11.68
CA MET A 242 -32.52 2.64 -13.06
C MET A 242 -32.96 4.09 -13.23
N GLN A 243 -33.46 4.74 -12.18
CA GLN A 243 -33.99 6.11 -12.26
C GLN A 243 -32.97 7.13 -12.81
N ASP A 244 -31.67 6.93 -12.57
CA ASP A 244 -30.62 7.83 -13.06
C ASP A 244 -30.42 7.77 -14.60
N ARG A 245 -31.01 6.78 -15.28
CA ARG A 245 -30.98 6.60 -16.74
C ARG A 245 -32.40 6.63 -17.29
N GLU A 246 -32.90 7.84 -17.58
CA GLU A 246 -34.27 8.10 -18.02
C GLU A 246 -34.76 7.18 -19.16
N VAL A 247 -33.92 6.95 -20.18
CA VAL A 247 -34.29 6.10 -21.33
C VAL A 247 -34.53 4.64 -20.92
N LEU A 248 -33.62 4.06 -20.13
CA LEU A 248 -33.76 2.67 -19.65
C LEU A 248 -34.92 2.52 -18.66
N PHE A 249 -35.11 3.53 -17.81
CA PHE A 249 -36.24 3.60 -16.90
C PHE A 249 -37.57 3.59 -17.65
N LYS A 250 -37.71 4.41 -18.71
CA LYS A 250 -38.91 4.44 -19.54
C LYS A 250 -39.21 3.07 -20.16
N TYR A 251 -38.22 2.40 -20.74
CA TYR A 251 -38.42 1.05 -21.29
C TYR A 251 -38.85 0.05 -20.22
N ALA A 252 -38.29 0.12 -19.02
CA ALA A 252 -38.68 -0.76 -17.92
C ALA A 252 -40.13 -0.55 -17.47
N ILE A 253 -40.59 0.71 -17.44
CA ILE A 253 -41.98 1.05 -17.15
C ILE A 253 -42.91 0.58 -18.28
N GLU A 254 -42.48 0.69 -19.55
CA GLU A 254 -43.24 0.17 -20.70
C GLU A 254 -43.40 -1.37 -20.64
N GLU A 255 -42.36 -2.10 -20.23
CA GLU A 255 -42.42 -3.56 -20.00
C GLU A 255 -43.39 -3.92 -18.87
N TYR A 256 -43.33 -3.20 -17.74
CA TYR A 256 -44.30 -3.34 -16.66
C TYR A 256 -45.74 -3.09 -17.15
N THR A 257 -45.94 -1.97 -17.84
CA THR A 257 -47.23 -1.55 -18.38
C THR A 257 -47.79 -2.61 -19.31
N THR A 258 -46.96 -3.15 -20.20
CA THR A 258 -47.35 -4.21 -21.15
C THR A 258 -47.76 -5.50 -20.43
N ALA A 259 -47.00 -5.92 -19.41
CA ALA A 259 -47.33 -7.11 -18.64
C ALA A 259 -48.68 -6.96 -17.90
N ARG A 260 -48.89 -5.83 -17.21
CA ARG A 260 -50.15 -5.55 -16.48
C ARG A 260 -51.33 -5.35 -17.41
N ARG A 261 -51.14 -4.71 -18.56
CA ARG A 261 -52.14 -4.59 -19.62
C ARG A 261 -52.64 -5.96 -20.10
N ASN A 262 -51.73 -6.91 -20.30
CA ASN A 262 -52.11 -8.27 -20.71
C ASN A 262 -52.83 -9.03 -19.61
N TYR A 263 -52.38 -8.87 -18.36
CA TYR A 263 -53.02 -9.46 -17.19
C TYR A 263 -54.46 -8.97 -17.02
N ILE A 264 -54.66 -7.65 -16.99
CA ILE A 264 -55.96 -7.07 -16.65
C ILE A 264 -57.04 -7.43 -17.68
N VAL A 265 -56.67 -7.54 -18.96
CA VAL A 265 -57.60 -8.00 -20.01
C VAL A 265 -58.02 -9.45 -19.78
N ARG A 266 -57.06 -10.33 -19.43
CA ARG A 266 -57.37 -11.74 -19.14
C ARG A 266 -58.24 -11.85 -17.89
N ALA A 267 -57.85 -11.19 -16.81
CA ALA A 267 -58.61 -11.15 -15.57
C ALA A 267 -60.03 -10.60 -15.78
N TYR A 268 -60.19 -9.59 -16.64
CA TYR A 268 -61.51 -9.05 -16.98
C TYR A 268 -62.36 -10.07 -17.74
N ILE A 269 -61.80 -10.74 -18.74
CA ILE A 269 -62.51 -11.79 -19.51
C ILE A 269 -62.87 -12.97 -18.60
N ASP A 270 -61.98 -13.38 -17.70
CA ASP A 270 -62.25 -14.45 -16.75
C ASP A 270 -63.35 -14.06 -15.76
N ALA A 271 -63.36 -12.82 -15.25
CA ALA A 271 -64.44 -12.32 -14.40
C ALA A 271 -65.80 -12.29 -15.13
N LEU A 272 -65.80 -11.95 -16.42
CA LEU A 272 -67.00 -11.94 -17.26
C LEU A 272 -67.54 -13.34 -17.52
N THR A 273 -66.68 -14.29 -17.89
CA THR A 273 -67.06 -15.60 -18.44
C THR A 273 -67.05 -16.74 -17.43
N ARG A 274 -66.13 -16.72 -16.46
CA ARG A 274 -65.91 -17.80 -15.48
C ARG A 274 -66.31 -17.40 -14.06
N GLY A 275 -66.23 -16.11 -13.73
CA GLY A 275 -66.43 -15.63 -12.37
C GLY A 275 -65.22 -15.89 -11.47
N GLY A 276 -65.39 -15.75 -10.16
CA GLY A 276 -64.32 -15.94 -9.18
C GLY A 276 -63.92 -17.40 -8.95
N GLY A 277 -62.74 -17.61 -8.36
CA GLY A 277 -62.22 -18.93 -8.00
C GLY A 277 -63.23 -19.74 -7.17
N GLY A 278 -63.67 -20.88 -7.70
CA GLY A 278 -64.71 -21.72 -7.08
C GLY A 278 -66.16 -21.40 -7.50
N GLY A 279 -66.37 -20.58 -8.55
CA GLY A 279 -67.70 -20.25 -9.08
C GLY A 279 -68.44 -19.18 -8.28
N SER A 280 -67.74 -18.49 -7.37
CA SER A 280 -68.24 -17.35 -6.59
C SER A 280 -67.18 -16.26 -6.54
N PRO A 281 -67.49 -14.99 -6.91
CA PRO A 281 -68.75 -14.53 -7.50
C PRO A 281 -69.06 -15.17 -8.86
N LYS A 282 -70.34 -15.22 -9.20
CA LYS A 282 -70.82 -15.78 -10.48
C LYS A 282 -70.28 -14.95 -11.66
N PRO A 283 -70.10 -15.56 -12.85
CA PRO A 283 -69.74 -14.82 -14.06
C PRO A 283 -70.70 -13.66 -14.30
N ILE A 284 -70.14 -12.48 -14.63
CA ILE A 284 -70.92 -11.27 -14.87
C ILE A 284 -71.84 -11.44 -16.09
N GLU A 285 -71.45 -12.24 -17.09
CA GLU A 285 -72.26 -12.50 -18.30
C GLU A 285 -73.60 -13.20 -18.02
N LEU A 286 -73.75 -13.88 -16.87
CA LEU A 286 -75.04 -14.47 -16.46
C LEU A 286 -76.10 -13.39 -16.17
N LEU A 287 -75.68 -12.16 -15.88
CA LEU A 287 -76.55 -11.02 -15.62
C LEU A 287 -76.90 -10.23 -16.89
N SER A 288 -76.52 -10.71 -18.08
CA SER A 288 -76.78 -10.06 -19.37
C SER A 288 -78.25 -9.76 -19.66
N HIS A 289 -79.19 -10.43 -18.98
CA HIS A 289 -80.63 -10.20 -19.07
C HIS A 289 -81.11 -8.94 -18.32
N ASP A 290 -80.29 -8.37 -17.43
CA ASP A 290 -80.54 -7.09 -16.74
C ASP A 290 -79.40 -6.11 -17.07
N PRO A 291 -79.55 -5.28 -18.12
CA PRO A 291 -78.47 -4.43 -18.62
C PRO A 291 -78.00 -3.37 -17.63
N LEU A 292 -78.86 -2.90 -16.74
CA LEU A 292 -78.46 -1.94 -15.71
C LEU A 292 -77.46 -2.58 -14.74
N ARG A 293 -77.76 -3.79 -14.29
CA ARG A 293 -76.86 -4.53 -13.38
C ARG A 293 -75.63 -5.05 -14.10
N TYR A 294 -75.77 -5.56 -15.32
CA TYR A 294 -74.66 -6.06 -16.13
C TYR A 294 -73.61 -4.98 -16.41
N ILE A 295 -74.03 -3.81 -16.87
CA ILE A 295 -73.14 -2.68 -17.14
C ILE A 295 -72.60 -2.10 -15.82
N GLY A 296 -73.43 -2.05 -14.76
CA GLY A 296 -73.01 -1.67 -13.41
C GLY A 296 -71.90 -2.52 -12.85
N ASP A 297 -72.02 -3.85 -12.93
CA ASP A 297 -71.04 -4.80 -12.43
C ASP A 297 -69.75 -4.76 -13.27
N MET A 298 -69.84 -4.55 -14.59
CA MET A 298 -68.67 -4.31 -15.45
C MET A 298 -67.91 -3.04 -15.04
N LEU A 299 -68.61 -1.91 -14.86
CA LEU A 299 -68.00 -0.64 -14.45
C LEU A 299 -67.40 -0.73 -13.04
N ALA A 300 -68.10 -1.38 -12.11
CA ALA A 300 -67.60 -1.61 -10.76
C ALA A 300 -66.31 -2.43 -10.77
N TRP A 301 -66.24 -3.49 -11.59
CA TRP A 301 -65.04 -4.30 -11.74
C TRP A 301 -63.88 -3.48 -12.31
N ILE A 302 -64.12 -2.69 -13.36
CA ILE A 302 -63.07 -1.84 -13.96
C ILE A 302 -62.58 -0.82 -12.93
N HIS A 303 -63.47 -0.17 -12.18
CA HIS A 303 -63.11 0.79 -11.13
C HIS A 303 -62.24 0.15 -10.04
N GLN A 304 -62.63 -1.02 -9.55
CA GLN A 304 -61.85 -1.76 -8.55
C GLN A 304 -60.49 -2.22 -9.11
N GLY A 305 -60.47 -2.69 -10.36
CA GLY A 305 -59.24 -3.09 -11.04
C GLY A 305 -58.26 -1.92 -11.18
N MET A 306 -58.74 -0.74 -11.59
CA MET A 306 -57.92 0.47 -11.69
C MET A 306 -57.37 0.93 -10.35
N ALA A 307 -58.17 0.88 -9.28
CA ALA A 307 -57.70 1.18 -7.93
C ALA A 307 -56.55 0.23 -7.52
N SER A 308 -56.69 -1.06 -7.82
CA SER A 308 -55.69 -2.10 -7.51
C SER A 308 -54.40 -1.89 -8.32
N GLU A 309 -54.50 -1.58 -9.62
CA GLU A 309 -53.31 -1.26 -10.45
C GLU A 309 -52.59 0.01 -9.98
N ARG A 310 -53.33 1.02 -9.50
CA ARG A 310 -52.76 2.24 -8.92
C ARG A 310 -51.95 1.92 -7.67
N GLU A 311 -52.47 1.09 -6.77
CA GLU A 311 -51.76 0.67 -5.56
C GLU A 311 -50.51 -0.16 -5.89
N LEU A 312 -50.59 -1.04 -6.88
CA LEU A 312 -49.45 -1.82 -7.36
C LEU A 312 -48.36 -0.92 -7.96
N LEU A 313 -48.74 0.06 -8.78
CA LEU A 313 -47.81 1.02 -9.35
C LEU A 313 -47.15 1.89 -8.26
N GLN A 314 -47.91 2.33 -7.26
CA GLN A 314 -47.38 3.06 -6.10
C GLN A 314 -46.38 2.20 -5.31
N THR A 315 -46.66 0.91 -5.15
CA THR A 315 -45.76 -0.03 -4.48
C THR A 315 -44.49 -0.26 -5.29
N LEU A 316 -44.61 -0.40 -6.61
CA LEU A 316 -43.48 -0.55 -7.54
C LEU A 316 -42.53 0.66 -7.51
N LEU A 317 -43.09 1.86 -7.46
CA LEU A 317 -42.36 3.13 -7.48
C LEU A 317 -42.08 3.68 -6.08
N LYS A 318 -42.33 2.90 -5.01
CA LYS A 318 -42.17 3.35 -3.62
C LYS A 318 -40.77 3.87 -3.29
N LEU A 319 -39.74 3.32 -3.92
CA LEU A 319 -38.35 3.71 -3.73
C LEU A 319 -37.86 4.77 -4.73
N CYS A 320 -38.69 5.14 -5.70
CA CYS A 320 -38.39 6.19 -6.67
C CYS A 320 -38.72 7.58 -6.09
N ARG A 321 -38.17 8.64 -6.69
CA ARG A 321 -38.54 10.01 -6.32
C ARG A 321 -40.04 10.28 -6.58
N PRO A 322 -40.72 11.05 -5.71
CA PRO A 322 -42.16 11.26 -5.80
C PRO A 322 -42.59 11.99 -7.08
N GLU A 323 -41.71 12.80 -7.68
CA GLU A 323 -41.99 13.49 -8.94
C GLU A 323 -42.22 12.49 -10.09
N VAL A 324 -41.42 11.42 -10.13
CA VAL A 324 -41.50 10.36 -11.15
C VAL A 324 -42.82 9.60 -11.05
N LEU A 325 -43.30 9.35 -9.82
CA LEU A 325 -44.61 8.75 -9.63
C LEU A 325 -45.71 9.64 -10.21
N ASN A 326 -45.70 10.95 -9.92
CA ASN A 326 -46.72 11.86 -10.42
C ASN A 326 -46.68 12.00 -11.95
N GLU A 327 -45.48 12.00 -12.54
CA GLU A 327 -45.29 12.11 -13.98
C GLU A 327 -45.80 10.87 -14.74
N HIS A 328 -45.49 9.66 -14.25
CA HIS A 328 -45.81 8.44 -14.97
C HIS A 328 -47.13 7.78 -14.57
N CYS A 329 -47.68 8.07 -13.37
CA CYS A 329 -48.86 7.37 -12.85
C CYS A 329 -50.05 7.46 -13.81
N MET A 330 -50.38 8.65 -14.29
CA MET A 330 -51.51 8.84 -15.20
C MET A 330 -51.28 8.16 -16.56
N ALA A 331 -50.07 8.28 -17.10
CA ALA A 331 -49.75 7.68 -18.41
C ALA A 331 -49.80 6.14 -18.36
N VAL A 332 -49.22 5.53 -17.33
CA VAL A 332 -49.21 4.06 -17.15
C VAL A 332 -50.62 3.54 -16.94
N LEU A 333 -51.40 4.16 -16.05
CA LEU A 333 -52.79 3.74 -15.79
C LEU A 333 -53.68 3.92 -17.02
N SER A 334 -53.48 4.98 -17.80
CA SER A 334 -54.17 5.19 -19.07
C SER A 334 -53.88 4.06 -20.07
N HIS A 335 -52.61 3.66 -20.23
CA HIS A 335 -52.26 2.56 -21.12
C HIS A 335 -52.78 1.20 -20.67
N ILE A 336 -52.85 0.95 -19.36
CA ILE A 336 -53.43 -0.29 -18.83
C ILE A 336 -54.95 -0.29 -19.06
N SER A 337 -55.64 0.82 -18.76
CA SER A 337 -57.09 0.94 -18.89
C SER A 337 -57.59 0.92 -20.34
N GLU A 338 -56.81 1.45 -21.28
CA GLU A 338 -57.11 1.45 -22.72
C GLU A 338 -57.41 0.04 -23.23
N ALA A 339 -56.76 -0.98 -22.67
CA ALA A 339 -56.95 -2.36 -23.08
C ALA A 339 -58.34 -2.93 -22.73
N LEU A 340 -59.00 -2.35 -21.73
CA LEU A 340 -60.36 -2.73 -21.31
C LEU A 340 -61.44 -2.05 -22.15
N CYS A 341 -61.13 -0.92 -22.80
CA CYS A 341 -62.10 -0.12 -23.55
C CYS A 341 -62.81 -0.92 -24.65
N ARG A 342 -62.07 -1.71 -25.44
CA ARG A 342 -62.66 -2.48 -26.55
C ARG A 342 -63.55 -3.63 -26.06
N PRO A 343 -63.10 -4.53 -25.17
CA PRO A 343 -63.96 -5.57 -24.59
C PRO A 343 -65.20 -5.04 -23.86
N PHE A 344 -65.07 -3.89 -23.19
CA PHE A 344 -66.18 -3.21 -22.53
C PHE A 344 -67.18 -2.64 -23.54
N LYS A 345 -66.70 -1.85 -24.50
CA LYS A 345 -67.54 -1.20 -25.52
C LYS A 345 -68.40 -2.21 -26.28
N VAL A 346 -67.81 -3.31 -26.75
CA VAL A 346 -68.54 -4.34 -27.51
C VAL A 346 -69.70 -4.93 -26.69
N ARG A 347 -69.48 -5.22 -25.40
CA ARG A 347 -70.51 -5.79 -24.51
C ARG A 347 -71.60 -4.79 -24.16
N VAL A 348 -71.24 -3.52 -23.97
CA VAL A 348 -72.19 -2.43 -23.75
C VAL A 348 -73.07 -2.23 -24.98
N GLU A 349 -72.48 -2.16 -26.18
CA GLU A 349 -73.24 -2.02 -27.43
C GLU A 349 -74.21 -3.18 -27.65
N GLN A 350 -73.78 -4.41 -27.35
CA GLN A 350 -74.65 -5.59 -27.40
C GLN A 350 -75.82 -5.48 -26.42
N ALA A 351 -75.56 -5.15 -25.16
CA ALA A 351 -76.60 -5.00 -24.14
C ALA A 351 -77.59 -3.86 -24.45
N LEU A 352 -77.10 -2.75 -25.02
CA LEU A 352 -77.94 -1.62 -25.44
C LEU A 352 -78.78 -1.95 -26.68
N SER A 353 -78.26 -2.76 -27.61
CA SER A 353 -79.00 -3.14 -28.82
C SER A 353 -80.27 -3.98 -28.53
N THR A 354 -80.28 -4.70 -27.40
CA THR A 354 -81.41 -5.51 -26.96
C THR A 354 -82.42 -4.73 -26.11
N GLU A 355 -82.06 -3.55 -25.61
CA GLU A 355 -82.90 -2.76 -24.71
C GLU A 355 -83.75 -1.71 -25.42
N SER A 356 -85.05 -1.76 -25.17
CA SER A 356 -86.03 -0.80 -25.71
C SER A 356 -86.64 0.11 -24.64
N ASN A 357 -86.34 -0.12 -23.36
CA ASN A 357 -86.93 0.64 -22.25
C ASN A 357 -86.19 1.96 -22.01
N SER A 358 -86.87 3.08 -22.25
CA SER A 358 -86.32 4.43 -22.09
C SER A 358 -85.89 4.77 -20.66
N VAL A 359 -86.54 4.20 -19.64
CA VAL A 359 -86.18 4.43 -18.23
C VAL A 359 -84.84 3.77 -17.90
N VAL A 360 -84.60 2.57 -18.42
CA VAL A 360 -83.34 1.84 -18.24
C VAL A 360 -82.19 2.58 -18.95
N LEU A 361 -82.43 3.05 -20.17
CA LEU A 361 -81.44 3.83 -20.94
C LEU A 361 -81.07 5.14 -20.22
N TYR A 362 -82.03 5.85 -19.64
CA TYR A 362 -81.76 7.05 -18.85
C TYR A 362 -80.92 6.74 -17.60
N ARG A 363 -81.25 5.67 -16.87
CA ARG A 363 -80.47 5.23 -15.70
C ARG A 363 -79.05 4.81 -16.08
N LEU A 364 -78.87 4.13 -17.20
CA LEU A 364 -77.56 3.79 -17.74
C LEU A 364 -76.76 5.04 -18.11
N SER A 365 -77.39 6.05 -18.70
CA SER A 365 -76.73 7.34 -18.94
C SER A 365 -76.23 7.98 -17.64
N CYS A 366 -77.05 8.01 -16.58
CA CYS A 366 -76.62 8.50 -15.26
C CYS A 366 -75.46 7.66 -14.69
N LEU A 367 -75.49 6.34 -14.88
CA LEU A 367 -74.44 5.42 -14.44
C LEU A 367 -73.10 5.71 -15.15
N PHE A 368 -73.12 5.93 -16.47
CA PHE A 368 -71.92 6.30 -17.21
C PHE A 368 -71.36 7.65 -16.79
N VAL A 369 -72.22 8.64 -16.52
CA VAL A 369 -71.78 9.94 -15.99
C VAL A 369 -71.13 9.77 -14.62
N PHE A 370 -71.76 9.01 -13.72
CA PHE A 370 -71.23 8.74 -12.39
C PHE A 370 -69.83 8.09 -12.43
N TYR A 371 -69.65 7.02 -13.21
CA TYR A 371 -68.34 6.38 -13.34
C TYR A 371 -67.34 7.22 -14.13
N GLY A 372 -67.81 8.03 -15.09
CA GLY A 372 -66.96 9.00 -15.79
C GLY A 372 -66.37 10.04 -14.84
N GLU A 373 -67.16 10.54 -13.88
CA GLU A 373 -66.68 11.47 -12.84
C GLU A 373 -65.82 10.77 -11.77
N THR A 374 -66.14 9.52 -11.43
CA THR A 374 -65.43 8.76 -10.39
C THR A 374 -64.05 8.25 -10.85
N MET A 375 -63.88 8.00 -12.15
CA MET A 375 -62.65 7.45 -12.74
C MET A 375 -61.77 8.50 -13.43
N ALA A 376 -62.24 9.74 -13.56
CA ALA A 376 -61.45 10.90 -13.99
C ALA A 376 -60.48 11.33 -12.89
#